data_AF-A0A8C2HEQ1-F1
#
_entry.id   AF-A0A8C2HEQ1-F1
#
_cell.length_a   1.000
_cell.length_b   1.000
_cell.length_c   1.000
_cell.angle_alpha   90.00
_cell.angle_beta   90.00
_cell.angle_gamma   90.00
#
_symmetry.space_group_name_H-M   'P 1'
#
loop_
_entity.id
_entity.type
_entity.pdbx_description
1 polymer ?
#
loop_
_entity_poly.entity_id
_entity_poly.type
_entity_poly.pdbx_seq_one_letter_code
_entity_poly.pdbx_strand_id
1 'polypeptide(L)'
;HSRLKQLHGQQVTVHLPPNITGHWVSSSCEVRPGPEFITRSYRFYADLSFQALQFFYQDPDCSEPSYSLRIRGSVRPLRGSWLVRGGAVCEYHLSRVQLLCHGPAAELVQQRLRSSCDLRQPLRPGRTYELWDERWAAGRDCTRGLDFSMQELRLMRLERRGHHGDPSRPEELFLGDVHTERAQRSLHQPAAYQTPLQRAKVSAAACACIVSSADLHHPPVLPAQPDRPVRLHGNWVSTRCEVRPGVLFLTRQLTFHEDSQTWTGQYDHFSDPVCRHPTFNISASGRYTRGAPSAAIRGAVEFTFTVL
;
A
#
# COMPACT_ATOMS: atom_id res chain seq x y z
N HIS A 1 -0.67 8.04 25.12
CA HIS A 1 -0.12 9.39 25.39
C HIS A 1 1.36 9.59 25.02
N SER A 2 2.32 8.71 25.34
CA SER A 2 3.76 9.00 25.04
C SER A 2 4.12 8.99 23.54
N ARG A 3 3.54 8.07 22.74
CA ARG A 3 3.83 7.98 21.29
C ARG A 3 3.32 9.18 20.47
N LEU A 4 2.14 9.73 20.81
CA LEU A 4 1.64 10.97 20.18
C LEU A 4 2.50 12.18 20.55
N LYS A 5 3.01 12.24 21.78
CA LYS A 5 3.99 13.29 22.17
C LYS A 5 5.30 13.17 21.38
N GLN A 6 5.77 11.96 21.11
CA GLN A 6 6.97 11.73 20.28
C GLN A 6 6.77 12.18 18.82
N LEU A 7 5.55 12.08 18.29
CA LEU A 7 5.23 12.54 16.94
C LEU A 7 5.42 14.05 16.76
N HIS A 8 4.93 14.84 17.73
CA HIS A 8 5.08 16.30 17.70
C HIS A 8 6.55 16.75 17.85
N GLY A 9 7.44 15.87 18.34
CA GLY A 9 8.88 16.14 18.50
C GLY A 9 9.78 15.63 17.36
N GLN A 10 9.25 14.87 16.38
CA GLN A 10 10.06 14.34 15.29
C GLN A 10 10.33 15.37 14.19
N GLN A 11 11.57 15.41 13.71
CA GLN A 11 11.93 16.13 12.49
C GLN A 11 11.71 15.19 11.29
N VAL A 12 10.71 15.54 10.47
CA VAL A 12 10.43 14.87 9.20
C VAL A 12 10.79 15.83 8.08
N THR A 13 11.70 15.41 7.20
CA THR A 13 12.05 16.18 6.00
C THR A 13 11.39 15.54 4.78
N VAL A 14 10.73 16.38 3.98
CA VAL A 14 10.11 16.01 2.72
C VAL A 14 10.92 16.65 1.58
N HIS A 15 11.35 15.85 0.61
CA HIS A 15 12.12 16.32 -0.55
C HIS A 15 11.23 16.48 -1.79
N LEU A 16 11.33 17.64 -2.47
CA LEU A 16 10.56 17.96 -3.68
C LEU A 16 11.51 18.55 -4.76
N PRO A 17 11.60 17.94 -5.96
CA PRO A 17 11.09 16.62 -6.30
C PRO A 17 11.79 15.51 -5.48
N PRO A 18 11.13 14.39 -5.18
CA PRO A 18 11.74 13.33 -4.40
C PRO A 18 12.79 12.58 -5.24
N ASN A 19 14.02 12.43 -4.72
CA ASN A 19 14.99 11.50 -5.31
C ASN A 19 14.69 10.07 -4.84
N ILE A 20 13.90 9.38 -5.64
CA ILE A 20 13.41 8.03 -5.36
C ILE A 20 14.33 6.92 -5.87
N THR A 21 15.50 7.25 -6.44
CA THR A 21 16.42 6.26 -6.99
C THR A 21 16.77 5.20 -5.95
N GLY A 22 16.72 3.93 -6.35
CA GLY A 22 17.03 2.79 -5.49
C GLY A 22 15.91 1.76 -5.41
N HIS A 23 16.01 0.90 -4.40
CA HIS A 23 15.13 -0.26 -4.20
C HIS A 23 14.30 -0.09 -2.93
N TRP A 24 12.99 -0.22 -3.08
CA TRP A 24 11.97 0.03 -2.08
C TRP A 24 11.09 -1.20 -1.92
N VAL A 25 10.88 -1.64 -0.70
CA VAL A 25 10.20 -2.91 -0.41
C VAL A 25 9.17 -2.76 0.70
N SER A 26 8.13 -3.58 0.66
CA SER A 26 7.23 -3.76 1.80
C SER A 26 8.01 -4.32 2.99
N SER A 27 7.70 -3.84 4.18
CA SER A 27 8.28 -4.34 5.44
C SER A 27 7.43 -5.39 6.14
N SER A 28 6.21 -5.65 5.64
CA SER A 28 5.27 -6.67 6.10
C SER A 28 4.30 -7.04 4.98
N CYS A 29 3.44 -8.04 5.21
CA CYS A 29 2.26 -8.24 4.38
C CYS A 29 1.37 -6.99 4.42
N GLU A 30 0.85 -6.56 3.27
CA GLU A 30 -0.02 -5.39 3.16
C GLU A 30 -1.44 -5.83 2.81
N VAL A 31 -2.43 -5.27 3.52
CA VAL A 31 -3.84 -5.38 3.15
C VAL A 31 -4.22 -4.15 2.34
N ARG A 32 -4.54 -4.33 1.06
CA ARG A 32 -4.95 -3.24 0.15
C ARG A 32 -6.47 -3.14 0.03
N PRO A 33 -7.00 -1.91 -0.19
CA PRO A 33 -8.42 -1.71 -0.51
C PRO A 33 -8.85 -2.60 -1.68
N GLY A 34 -10.00 -3.26 -1.60
CA GLY A 34 -10.47 -4.17 -2.65
C GLY A 34 -10.15 -5.65 -2.38
N PRO A 35 -10.37 -6.12 -1.14
CA PRO A 35 -9.75 -7.31 -0.51
C PRO A 35 -8.51 -7.89 -1.23
N GLU A 36 -7.31 -7.36 -0.96
CA GLU A 36 -6.05 -7.92 -1.50
C GLU A 36 -4.95 -7.98 -0.47
N PHE A 37 -4.20 -9.07 -0.48
CA PHE A 37 -2.97 -9.24 0.26
C PHE A 37 -1.78 -9.16 -0.70
N ILE A 38 -0.82 -8.30 -0.41
CA ILE A 38 0.30 -8.02 -1.32
C ILE A 38 1.61 -7.78 -0.57
N THR A 39 2.71 -8.05 -1.26
CA THR A 39 4.01 -7.42 -1.00
C THR A 39 4.54 -6.80 -2.30
N ARG A 40 5.32 -5.73 -2.15
CA ARG A 40 5.79 -4.87 -3.24
C ARG A 40 7.31 -4.72 -3.17
N SER A 41 7.96 -4.76 -4.33
CA SER A 41 9.42 -4.60 -4.46
C SER A 41 9.72 -3.78 -5.72
N TYR A 42 9.94 -2.47 -5.53
CA TYR A 42 10.02 -1.49 -6.61
C TYR A 42 11.43 -0.92 -6.72
N ARG A 43 11.95 -0.86 -7.93
CA ARG A 43 13.28 -0.35 -8.24
C ARG A 43 13.15 0.81 -9.22
N PHE A 44 13.64 1.98 -8.82
CA PHE A 44 13.70 3.18 -9.65
C PHE A 44 15.15 3.47 -10.00
N TYR A 45 15.40 3.81 -11.25
CA TYR A 45 16.73 4.04 -11.80
C TYR A 45 16.94 5.54 -12.09
N ALA A 46 18.20 5.94 -12.24
CA ALA A 46 18.56 7.34 -12.47
C ALA A 46 18.08 7.88 -13.83
N ASP A 47 17.84 6.98 -14.79
CA ASP A 47 17.29 7.28 -16.13
C ASP A 47 15.75 7.39 -16.13
N LEU A 48 15.13 7.49 -14.95
CA LEU A 48 13.67 7.55 -14.75
C LEU A 48 12.92 6.25 -15.07
N SER A 49 13.60 5.20 -15.51
CA SER A 49 12.98 3.90 -15.68
C SER A 49 12.66 3.26 -14.32
N PHE A 50 11.71 2.34 -14.30
CA PHE A 50 11.41 1.53 -13.14
C PHE A 50 11.13 0.07 -13.48
N GLN A 51 11.37 -0.79 -12.49
CA GLN A 51 10.84 -2.14 -12.45
C GLN A 51 10.13 -2.33 -11.12
N ALA A 52 8.87 -2.73 -11.17
CA ALA A 52 8.06 -3.06 -10.00
C ALA A 52 7.68 -4.54 -10.01
N LEU A 53 7.84 -5.18 -8.86
CA LEU A 53 7.28 -6.49 -8.56
C LEU A 53 6.13 -6.32 -7.58
N GLN A 54 4.96 -6.84 -7.93
CA GLN A 54 3.80 -6.93 -7.06
C GLN A 54 3.47 -8.42 -6.89
N PHE A 55 3.50 -8.92 -5.66
CA PHE A 55 3.23 -10.30 -5.31
C PHE A 55 1.87 -10.39 -4.60
N PHE A 56 0.91 -11.12 -5.15
CA PHE A 56 -0.44 -11.25 -4.58
C PHE A 56 -0.59 -12.58 -3.85
N TYR A 57 -1.30 -12.58 -2.73
CA TYR A 57 -1.46 -13.74 -1.83
C TYR A 57 -2.93 -14.05 -1.54
N GLN A 58 -3.17 -15.28 -1.09
CA GLN A 58 -4.52 -15.79 -0.75
C GLN A 58 -4.86 -15.60 0.74
N ASP A 59 -3.87 -15.23 1.55
CA ASP A 59 -3.93 -15.19 2.99
C ASP A 59 -3.36 -13.88 3.56
N PRO A 60 -3.83 -13.46 4.75
CA PRO A 60 -3.43 -12.19 5.37
C PRO A 60 -1.97 -12.17 5.86
N ASP A 61 -1.29 -13.31 5.92
CA ASP A 61 0.11 -13.40 6.33
C ASP A 61 1.07 -13.34 5.14
N CYS A 62 0.57 -13.35 3.90
CA CYS A 62 1.37 -13.45 2.68
C CYS A 62 2.25 -14.73 2.67
N SER A 63 1.67 -15.86 3.06
CA SER A 63 2.31 -17.17 3.10
C SER A 63 1.92 -18.08 1.92
N GLU A 64 0.81 -17.79 1.25
CA GLU A 64 0.26 -18.55 0.12
C GLU A 64 0.23 -17.67 -1.16
N PRO A 65 1.33 -17.63 -1.95
CA PRO A 65 1.38 -16.88 -3.20
C PRO A 65 0.30 -17.30 -4.19
N SER A 66 -0.32 -16.32 -4.83
CA SER A 66 -1.38 -16.50 -5.84
C SER A 66 -0.84 -16.23 -7.24
N TYR A 67 -0.37 -15.01 -7.50
CA TYR A 67 0.27 -14.63 -8.76
C TYR A 67 1.20 -13.44 -8.51
N SER A 68 2.03 -13.15 -9.50
CA SER A 68 2.99 -12.05 -9.44
C SER A 68 3.00 -11.29 -10.73
N LEU A 69 3.18 -9.98 -10.60
CA LEU A 69 3.31 -9.08 -11.72
C LEU A 69 4.72 -8.50 -11.74
N ARG A 70 5.35 -8.51 -12.92
CA ARG A 70 6.54 -7.70 -13.21
C ARG A 70 6.13 -6.57 -14.15
N ILE A 71 6.23 -5.36 -13.65
CA ILE A 71 5.86 -4.14 -14.33
C ILE A 71 7.13 -3.35 -14.66
N ARG A 72 7.22 -2.85 -15.88
CA ARG A 72 8.30 -1.96 -16.34
C ARG A 72 7.71 -0.72 -16.98
N GLY A 73 8.45 0.37 -16.89
CA GLY A 73 8.01 1.67 -17.39
C GLY A 73 8.98 2.77 -17.05
N SER A 74 8.50 4.00 -17.14
CA SER A 74 9.19 5.20 -16.67
C SER A 74 8.28 6.01 -15.76
N VAL A 75 8.87 6.79 -14.86
CA VAL A 75 8.14 7.69 -13.98
C VAL A 75 8.91 9.00 -13.79
N ARG A 76 8.22 10.12 -13.98
CA ARG A 76 8.80 11.45 -13.88
C ARG A 76 8.05 12.29 -12.85
N PRO A 77 8.71 12.77 -11.79
CA PRO A 77 8.14 13.79 -10.92
C PRO A 77 7.91 15.08 -11.71
N LEU A 78 6.73 15.69 -11.56
CA LEU A 78 6.35 16.92 -12.26
C LEU A 78 6.45 18.12 -11.34
N ARG A 79 5.66 18.13 -10.26
CA ARG A 79 5.52 19.27 -9.34
C ARG A 79 5.05 18.81 -7.96
N GLY A 80 5.08 19.71 -6.98
CA GLY A 80 4.38 19.49 -5.71
C GLY A 80 2.87 19.30 -5.91
N SER A 81 2.27 18.41 -5.14
CA SER A 81 0.83 18.17 -5.13
C SER A 81 0.12 19.25 -4.32
N TRP A 82 -0.86 19.90 -4.97
CA TRP A 82 -1.76 20.86 -4.32
C TRP A 82 -2.78 20.16 -3.42
N LEU A 83 -3.27 19.00 -3.85
CA LEU A 83 -4.26 18.22 -3.12
C LEU A 83 -3.66 17.57 -1.87
N VAL A 84 -2.41 17.09 -1.98
CA VAL A 84 -1.70 16.40 -0.91
C VAL A 84 -0.41 17.16 -0.60
N ARG A 85 -0.46 18.07 0.38
CA ARG A 85 0.71 18.90 0.71
C ARG A 85 1.90 18.02 1.13
N GLY A 86 3.08 18.33 0.59
CA GLY A 86 4.28 17.50 0.76
C GLY A 86 4.37 16.30 -0.18
N GLY A 87 3.36 16.06 -1.02
CA GLY A 87 3.43 15.10 -2.12
C GLY A 87 4.03 15.69 -3.38
N ALA A 88 4.56 14.83 -4.25
CA ALA A 88 4.88 15.13 -5.64
C ALA A 88 3.87 14.45 -6.57
N VAL A 89 3.31 15.21 -7.49
CA VAL A 89 2.59 14.67 -8.64
C VAL A 89 3.61 14.14 -9.65
N CYS A 90 3.39 12.93 -10.13
CA CYS A 90 4.24 12.29 -11.12
C CYS A 90 3.41 11.82 -12.32
N GLU A 91 4.09 11.66 -13.44
CA GLU A 91 3.56 11.01 -14.64
C GLU A 91 4.32 9.72 -14.86
N TYR A 92 3.62 8.65 -15.23
CA TYR A 92 4.24 7.36 -15.51
C TYR A 92 3.78 6.84 -16.87
N HIS A 93 4.64 6.05 -17.50
CA HIS A 93 4.34 5.32 -18.73
C HIS A 93 4.69 3.83 -18.52
N LEU A 94 3.90 2.94 -19.10
CA LEU A 94 4.10 1.48 -18.99
C LEU A 94 4.69 0.92 -20.27
N SER A 95 5.85 0.29 -20.17
CA SER A 95 6.50 -0.39 -21.30
C SER A 95 6.12 -1.86 -21.39
N ARG A 96 6.06 -2.57 -20.26
CA ARG A 96 5.73 -4.00 -20.22
C ARG A 96 5.10 -4.43 -18.91
N VAL A 97 4.11 -5.33 -18.99
CA VAL A 97 3.53 -6.02 -17.84
C VAL A 97 3.55 -7.53 -18.09
N GLN A 98 4.12 -8.27 -17.15
CA GLN A 98 4.21 -9.71 -17.17
C GLN A 98 3.53 -10.33 -15.96
N LEU A 99 2.83 -11.43 -16.18
CA LEU A 99 2.14 -12.23 -15.18
C LEU A 99 2.84 -13.57 -15.02
N LEU A 100 2.97 -14.02 -13.78
CA LEU A 100 3.30 -15.41 -13.45
C LEU A 100 2.32 -15.88 -12.37
N CYS A 101 1.69 -17.03 -12.59
CA CYS A 101 0.79 -17.64 -11.61
C CYS A 101 1.52 -18.64 -10.73
N HIS A 102 1.10 -18.72 -9.47
CA HIS A 102 1.62 -19.63 -8.46
C HIS A 102 0.54 -20.64 -8.06
N GLY A 103 0.93 -21.91 -7.93
CA GLY A 103 0.06 -22.98 -7.43
C GLY A 103 -1.32 -23.05 -8.13
N PRO A 104 -2.40 -23.37 -7.41
CA PRO A 104 -3.73 -23.57 -8.01
C PRO A 104 -4.43 -22.28 -8.45
N ALA A 105 -3.89 -21.10 -8.10
CA ALA A 105 -4.53 -19.82 -8.42
C ALA A 105 -4.55 -19.49 -9.92
N ALA A 106 -3.80 -20.23 -10.75
CA ALA A 106 -3.76 -20.05 -12.20
C ALA A 106 -5.15 -20.14 -12.85
N GLU A 107 -6.03 -21.04 -12.38
CA GLU A 107 -7.38 -21.19 -12.93
C GLU A 107 -8.27 -19.99 -12.62
N LEU A 108 -8.19 -19.48 -11.38
CA LEU A 108 -8.92 -18.27 -10.97
C LEU A 108 -8.47 -17.05 -11.80
N VAL A 109 -7.16 -16.89 -11.97
CA VAL A 109 -6.58 -15.80 -12.78
C VAL A 109 -6.98 -15.95 -14.25
N GLN A 110 -6.98 -17.18 -14.79
CA GLN A 110 -7.42 -17.46 -16.14
C GLN A 110 -8.88 -17.05 -16.36
N GLN A 111 -9.78 -17.36 -15.41
CA GLN A 111 -11.18 -16.96 -15.48
C GLN A 111 -11.35 -15.45 -15.54
N ARG A 112 -10.60 -14.70 -14.73
CA ARG A 112 -10.62 -13.23 -14.73
C ARG A 112 -10.13 -12.64 -16.05
N LEU A 113 -9.12 -13.24 -16.67
CA LEU A 113 -8.57 -12.78 -17.95
C LEU A 113 -9.46 -13.09 -19.15
N ARG A 114 -10.26 -14.18 -19.13
CA ARG A 114 -11.13 -14.60 -20.25
C ARG A 114 -12.07 -13.49 -20.73
N SER A 115 -12.54 -12.64 -19.81
CA SER A 115 -13.46 -11.54 -20.15
C SER A 115 -12.79 -10.37 -20.86
N SER A 116 -11.46 -10.27 -20.77
CA SER A 116 -10.71 -9.07 -21.15
C SER A 116 -9.65 -9.30 -22.22
N CYS A 117 -9.21 -10.55 -22.42
CA CYS A 117 -8.20 -10.88 -23.41
C CYS A 117 -8.23 -12.38 -23.76
N ASP A 118 -8.12 -12.68 -25.06
CA ASP A 118 -7.95 -14.05 -25.55
C ASP A 118 -6.48 -14.47 -25.40
N LEU A 119 -6.14 -14.97 -24.19
CA LEU A 119 -4.91 -15.71 -24.01
C LEU A 119 -5.06 -17.07 -24.72
N ARG A 120 -4.47 -17.16 -25.92
CA ARG A 120 -4.48 -18.36 -26.79
C ARG A 120 -4.09 -19.67 -26.10
N GLN A 121 -3.45 -19.60 -24.94
CA GLN A 121 -2.98 -20.75 -24.18
C GLN A 121 -3.41 -20.65 -22.71
N PRO A 122 -3.82 -21.78 -22.08
CA PRO A 122 -4.12 -21.80 -20.65
C PRO A 122 -2.93 -21.35 -19.81
N LEU A 123 -3.22 -20.59 -18.75
CA LEU A 123 -2.25 -20.25 -17.72
C LEU A 123 -1.77 -21.52 -17.01
N ARG A 124 -0.45 -21.63 -16.85
CA ARG A 124 0.21 -22.71 -16.14
C ARG A 124 1.11 -22.12 -15.05
N PRO A 125 1.14 -22.72 -13.85
CA PRO A 125 2.03 -22.28 -12.80
C PRO A 125 3.50 -22.26 -13.23
N GLY A 126 4.25 -21.27 -12.76
CA GLY A 126 5.68 -21.12 -13.05
C GLY A 126 6.01 -20.65 -14.48
N ARG A 127 5.01 -20.45 -15.35
CA ARG A 127 5.21 -19.83 -16.67
C ARG A 127 4.93 -18.33 -16.62
N THR A 128 5.74 -17.57 -17.35
CA THR A 128 5.55 -16.13 -17.53
C THR A 128 4.70 -15.85 -18.78
N TYR A 129 3.74 -14.94 -18.65
CA TYR A 129 2.85 -14.49 -19.71
C TYR A 129 2.95 -12.97 -19.84
N GLU A 130 3.01 -12.46 -21.06
CA GLU A 130 2.96 -11.00 -21.29
C GLU A 130 1.49 -10.56 -21.34
N LEU A 131 1.13 -9.57 -20.50
CA LEU A 131 -0.21 -8.97 -20.47
C LEU A 131 -0.28 -7.65 -21.24
N TRP A 132 0.87 -6.96 -21.33
CA TRP A 132 1.03 -5.69 -22.04
C TRP A 132 2.48 -5.55 -22.51
N ASP A 133 2.67 -5.07 -23.73
CA ASP A 133 3.94 -4.58 -24.25
C ASP A 133 3.65 -3.39 -25.17
N GLU A 134 4.30 -2.25 -24.92
CA GLU A 134 4.08 -1.01 -25.68
C GLU A 134 4.38 -1.14 -27.19
N ARG A 135 5.14 -2.16 -27.59
CA ARG A 135 5.52 -2.44 -28.98
C ARG A 135 4.46 -3.23 -29.74
N TRP A 136 3.42 -3.75 -29.06
CA TRP A 136 2.35 -4.46 -29.74
C TRP A 136 1.58 -3.50 -30.65
N ALA A 137 1.30 -3.93 -31.89
CA ALA A 137 0.38 -3.22 -32.77
C ALA A 137 -0.96 -3.02 -32.04
N ALA A 138 -1.55 -1.83 -32.16
CA ALA A 138 -2.67 -1.37 -31.34
C ALA A 138 -3.75 -2.46 -31.13
N GLY A 139 -4.11 -2.71 -29.86
CA GLY A 139 -5.35 -3.44 -29.52
C GLY A 139 -5.25 -4.62 -28.56
N ARG A 140 -4.07 -5.05 -28.09
CA ARG A 140 -3.97 -6.13 -27.09
C ARG A 140 -3.57 -5.57 -25.71
N ASP A 141 -4.54 -5.42 -24.81
CA ASP A 141 -4.31 -5.08 -23.40
C ASP A 141 -5.03 -6.08 -22.52
N CYS A 142 -4.28 -7.05 -21.98
CA CYS A 142 -4.81 -8.09 -21.11
C CYS A 142 -4.79 -7.68 -19.63
N THR A 143 -4.30 -6.49 -19.31
CA THR A 143 -4.14 -6.04 -17.92
C THR A 143 -5.49 -5.71 -17.27
N ARG A 144 -6.49 -5.30 -18.08
CA ARG A 144 -7.85 -5.00 -17.62
C ARG A 144 -8.53 -6.17 -16.90
N GLY A 145 -8.26 -7.40 -17.34
CA GLY A 145 -8.83 -8.59 -16.71
C GLY A 145 -8.34 -8.84 -15.28
N LEU A 146 -7.30 -8.14 -14.84
CA LEU A 146 -6.81 -8.20 -13.46
C LEU A 146 -7.13 -6.93 -12.67
N ASP A 147 -7.94 -6.02 -13.21
CA ASP A 147 -8.14 -4.68 -12.65
C ASP A 147 -6.80 -3.97 -12.34
N PHE A 148 -5.82 -4.24 -13.21
CA PHE A 148 -4.44 -3.78 -13.02
C PHE A 148 -4.37 -2.26 -13.06
N SER A 149 -3.59 -1.69 -12.15
CA SER A 149 -3.35 -0.25 -12.07
C SER A 149 -2.02 0.06 -11.40
N MET A 150 -1.32 1.04 -11.96
CA MET A 150 -0.16 1.70 -11.36
C MET A 150 -0.44 3.17 -11.05
N GLN A 151 -1.72 3.56 -10.89
CA GLN A 151 -2.10 4.94 -10.54
C GLN A 151 -1.44 5.42 -9.24
N GLU A 152 -1.03 4.50 -8.35
CA GLU A 152 -0.22 4.80 -7.16
C GLU A 152 1.08 5.56 -7.47
N LEU A 153 1.64 5.42 -8.68
CA LEU A 153 2.85 6.13 -9.09
C LEU A 153 2.59 7.61 -9.39
N ARG A 154 1.35 8.07 -9.51
CA ARG A 154 1.03 9.49 -9.81
C ARG A 154 1.18 10.42 -8.61
N LEU A 155 1.29 9.87 -7.41
CA LEU A 155 1.49 10.63 -6.20
C LEU A 155 2.57 9.95 -5.35
N MET A 156 3.68 10.64 -5.12
CA MET A 156 4.80 10.11 -4.35
C MET A 156 5.21 11.07 -3.24
N ARG A 157 5.73 10.52 -2.14
CA ARG A 157 6.37 11.32 -1.09
C ARG A 157 7.52 10.52 -0.49
N LEU A 158 8.67 11.17 -0.38
CA LEU A 158 9.84 10.60 0.29
C LEU A 158 9.98 11.26 1.66
N GLU A 159 9.90 10.46 2.71
CA GLU A 159 10.16 10.91 4.07
C GLU A 159 11.50 10.37 4.58
N ARG A 160 12.21 11.22 5.33
CA ARG A 160 13.36 10.83 6.14
C ARG A 160 13.08 11.24 7.57
N ARG A 161 13.19 10.29 8.51
CA ARG A 161 12.96 10.50 9.95
C ARG A 161 14.29 10.54 10.68
N GLY A 162 14.54 11.56 11.50
CA GLY A 162 15.72 11.64 12.40
C GLY A 162 16.44 12.99 12.43
N HIS A 163 17.39 13.15 13.37
CA HIS A 163 18.19 14.36 13.59
C HIS A 163 19.36 14.48 12.59
N HIS A 164 19.68 15.67 12.05
CA HIS A 164 20.74 15.93 11.04
C HIS A 164 22.03 15.12 11.29
N GLY A 165 22.43 14.26 10.34
CA GLY A 165 23.73 13.56 10.35
C GLY A 165 23.74 12.03 10.57
N ASP A 166 22.62 11.41 10.97
CA ASP A 166 22.56 9.95 11.20
C ASP A 166 22.48 9.15 9.87
N PRO A 167 23.43 8.25 9.55
CA PRO A 167 23.38 7.40 8.37
C PRO A 167 22.40 6.21 8.47
N SER A 168 21.86 5.91 9.66
CA SER A 168 20.94 4.77 9.91
C SER A 168 19.46 5.09 9.69
N ARG A 169 19.15 6.28 9.15
CA ARG A 169 17.78 6.78 9.01
C ARG A 169 16.91 5.91 8.12
N PRO A 170 15.74 5.45 8.60
CA PRO A 170 14.76 4.81 7.72
C PRO A 170 14.24 5.84 6.73
N GLU A 171 14.49 5.60 5.45
CA GLU A 171 13.83 6.30 4.36
C GLU A 171 12.56 5.53 3.97
N GLU A 172 11.46 6.27 3.87
CA GLU A 172 10.14 5.74 3.56
C GLU A 172 9.62 6.39 2.27
N LEU A 173 9.27 5.56 1.29
CA LEU A 173 8.65 5.98 0.04
C LEU A 173 7.15 5.69 0.09
N PHE A 174 6.36 6.74 0.08
CA PHE A 174 4.92 6.67 -0.02
C PHE A 174 4.49 6.77 -1.47
N LEU A 175 3.53 5.92 -1.84
CA LEU A 175 2.84 5.91 -3.13
C LEU A 175 1.36 6.18 -2.91
N GLY A 176 0.69 6.73 -3.93
CA GLY A 176 -0.70 7.11 -3.89
C GLY A 176 -1.62 5.96 -3.49
N ASP A 177 -2.72 6.26 -2.80
CA ASP A 177 -3.78 5.32 -2.49
C ASP A 177 -4.40 4.70 -3.74
N VAL A 178 -5.12 3.59 -3.54
CA VAL A 178 -5.84 2.88 -4.60
C VAL A 178 -7.31 2.77 -4.25
N HIS A 179 -8.14 2.82 -5.30
CA HIS A 179 -9.58 2.76 -5.13
C HIS A 179 -10.02 1.40 -4.58
N THR A 180 -11.00 1.42 -3.67
CA THR A 180 -11.58 0.22 -3.05
C THR A 180 -12.31 -0.64 -4.09
N GLU A 181 -13.10 -0.02 -4.96
CA GLU A 181 -13.72 -0.72 -6.09
C GLU A 181 -12.68 -0.95 -7.19
N ARG A 182 -12.47 -2.23 -7.52
CA ARG A 182 -11.42 -2.66 -8.45
C ARG A 182 -11.57 -2.06 -9.85
N ALA A 183 -12.79 -2.05 -10.38
CA ALA A 183 -13.09 -1.53 -11.70
C ALA A 183 -12.74 -0.03 -11.88
N GLN A 184 -12.69 0.73 -10.79
CA GLN A 184 -12.35 2.16 -10.84
C GLN A 184 -10.84 2.45 -10.69
N ARG A 185 -10.02 1.44 -10.36
CA ARG A 185 -8.59 1.64 -10.05
C ARG A 185 -7.77 2.19 -11.20
N SER A 186 -8.14 1.87 -12.43
CA SER A 186 -7.44 2.35 -13.63
C SER A 186 -7.67 3.84 -13.89
N LEU A 187 -8.76 4.42 -13.38
CA LEU A 187 -9.14 5.83 -13.54
C LEU A 187 -8.94 6.65 -12.25
N HIS A 188 -8.64 6.00 -11.13
CA HIS A 188 -8.48 6.63 -9.82
C HIS A 188 -7.39 7.70 -9.83
N GLN A 189 -7.68 8.84 -9.20
CA GLN A 189 -6.70 9.86 -8.90
C GLN A 189 -6.36 9.81 -7.41
N PRO A 190 -5.13 9.45 -7.03
CA PRO A 190 -4.77 9.36 -5.63
C PRO A 190 -4.89 10.68 -4.87
N ALA A 191 -5.45 10.61 -3.68
CA ALA A 191 -5.65 11.72 -2.74
C ALA A 191 -5.12 11.42 -1.33
N ALA A 192 -4.57 10.22 -1.12
CA ALA A 192 -3.91 9.78 0.09
C ALA A 192 -2.71 8.89 -0.26
N TYR A 193 -2.15 8.20 0.73
CA TYR A 193 -1.03 7.27 0.54
C TYR A 193 -1.37 5.87 1.03
N GLN A 194 -0.79 4.87 0.37
CA GLN A 194 -0.74 3.50 0.89
C GLN A 194 0.30 3.39 2.01
N THR A 195 0.40 2.20 2.62
CA THR A 195 1.53 1.84 3.48
C THR A 195 2.86 2.18 2.78
N PRO A 196 3.81 2.85 3.44
CA PRO A 196 5.06 3.22 2.80
C PRO A 196 5.95 2.01 2.55
N LEU A 197 6.72 2.06 1.47
CA LEU A 197 7.84 1.16 1.22
C LEU A 197 9.08 1.65 1.97
N GLN A 198 9.92 0.72 2.42
CA GLN A 198 11.19 1.03 3.05
C GLN A 198 12.35 0.82 2.07
N ARG A 199 13.42 1.60 2.22
CA ARG A 199 14.63 1.36 1.43
C ARG A 199 15.26 0.01 1.83
N ALA A 200 15.46 -0.87 0.83
CA ALA A 200 15.97 -2.22 1.05
C ALA A 200 17.33 -2.27 1.79
N LYS A 201 18.21 -1.28 1.55
CA LYS A 201 19.53 -1.19 2.18
C LYS A 201 19.51 -0.90 3.69
N VAL A 202 18.42 -0.35 4.21
CA VAL A 202 18.33 0.17 5.59
C VAL A 202 17.36 -0.65 6.45
N SER A 203 16.62 -1.61 5.87
CA SER A 203 15.63 -2.35 6.64
C SER A 203 16.27 -3.50 7.42
N ALA A 204 16.33 -3.35 8.75
CA ALA A 204 16.70 -4.41 9.69
C ALA A 204 15.57 -5.42 9.95
N ALA A 205 14.38 -5.22 9.33
CA ALA A 205 13.26 -6.11 9.51
C ALA A 205 13.42 -7.37 8.65
N ALA A 206 13.31 -8.56 9.26
CA ALA A 206 13.46 -9.84 8.57
C ALA A 206 12.59 -9.95 7.30
N CYS A 207 11.34 -9.47 7.37
CA CYS A 207 10.41 -9.49 6.22
C CYS A 207 10.90 -8.63 5.04
N ALA A 208 11.49 -7.47 5.29
CA ALA A 208 11.99 -6.61 4.22
C ALA A 208 13.16 -7.25 3.48
N CYS A 209 14.04 -7.99 4.18
CA CYS A 209 15.11 -8.76 3.56
C CYS A 209 14.52 -9.81 2.60
N ILE A 210 13.53 -10.59 3.04
CA ILE A 210 12.86 -11.62 2.22
C ILE A 210 12.24 -10.99 0.95
N VAL A 211 11.51 -9.88 1.09
CA VAL A 211 10.87 -9.18 -0.03
C VAL A 211 11.93 -8.58 -0.98
N SER A 212 13.07 -8.12 -0.45
CA SER A 212 14.14 -7.54 -1.26
C SER A 212 14.90 -8.57 -2.10
N SER A 213 14.98 -9.82 -1.66
CA SER A 213 15.61 -10.90 -2.42
C SER A 213 14.68 -11.56 -3.44
N ALA A 214 13.38 -11.26 -3.41
CA ALA A 214 12.40 -11.94 -4.25
C ALA A 214 12.53 -11.56 -5.74
N ASP A 215 12.13 -12.50 -6.59
CA ASP A 215 11.99 -12.31 -8.04
C ASP A 215 10.65 -12.84 -8.53
N LEU A 216 10.35 -12.67 -9.83
CA LEU A 216 9.05 -13.02 -10.41
C LEU A 216 8.66 -14.51 -10.21
N HIS A 217 9.63 -15.43 -10.21
CA HIS A 217 9.41 -16.87 -10.05
C HIS A 217 9.44 -17.30 -8.58
N HIS A 218 10.13 -16.53 -7.73
CA HIS A 218 10.29 -16.81 -6.31
C HIS A 218 9.65 -15.69 -5.47
N PRO A 219 8.30 -15.71 -5.32
CA PRO A 219 7.60 -14.73 -4.49
C PRO A 219 8.01 -14.89 -3.02
N PRO A 220 8.05 -13.80 -2.24
CA PRO A 220 8.45 -13.87 -0.84
C PRO A 220 7.35 -14.55 -0.02
N VAL A 221 7.69 -15.68 0.62
CA VAL A 221 6.81 -16.36 1.58
C VAL A 221 7.15 -15.86 2.96
N LEU A 222 6.24 -15.10 3.58
CA LEU A 222 6.46 -14.57 4.93
C LEU A 222 6.09 -15.61 6.00
N PRO A 223 6.72 -15.57 7.19
CA PRO A 223 6.36 -16.45 8.29
C PRO A 223 4.90 -16.24 8.69
N ALA A 224 4.10 -17.31 8.63
CA ALA A 224 2.73 -17.29 9.09
C ALA A 224 2.67 -16.90 10.57
N GLN A 225 1.78 -15.97 10.92
CA GLN A 225 1.54 -15.63 12.31
C GLN A 225 0.49 -16.59 12.88
N PRO A 226 0.57 -16.95 14.17
CA PRO A 226 -0.48 -17.72 14.79
C PRO A 226 -1.78 -16.91 14.73
N ASP A 227 -2.85 -17.58 14.29
CA ASP A 227 -4.16 -16.95 14.14
C ASP A 227 -4.62 -16.42 15.51
N ARG A 228 -4.82 -15.10 15.61
CA ARG A 228 -5.21 -14.44 16.84
C ARG A 228 -6.61 -13.88 16.65
N PRO A 229 -7.55 -14.14 17.59
CA PRO A 229 -8.88 -13.59 17.49
C PRO A 229 -8.81 -12.06 17.47
N VAL A 230 -9.45 -11.46 16.47
CA VAL A 230 -9.56 -10.00 16.37
C VAL A 230 -10.34 -9.48 17.58
N ARG A 231 -9.65 -8.77 18.47
CA ARG A 231 -10.19 -8.15 19.69
C ARG A 231 -9.88 -6.67 19.71
N LEU A 232 -10.92 -5.84 19.76
CA LEU A 232 -10.78 -4.39 19.93
C LEU A 232 -10.66 -4.08 21.43
N HIS A 233 -9.46 -3.74 21.86
CA HIS A 233 -9.21 -3.34 23.24
C HIS A 233 -8.05 -2.34 23.30
N GLY A 234 -8.00 -1.55 24.38
CA GLY A 234 -6.89 -0.67 24.68
C GLY A 234 -6.83 0.58 23.79
N ASN A 235 -5.63 1.16 23.68
CA ASN A 235 -5.39 2.46 23.03
C ASN A 235 -4.70 2.28 21.68
N TRP A 236 -5.31 2.82 20.63
CA TRP A 236 -4.81 2.81 19.26
C TRP A 236 -4.53 4.25 18.84
N VAL A 237 -3.29 4.54 18.51
CA VAL A 237 -2.86 5.90 18.17
C VAL A 237 -2.19 5.93 16.81
N SER A 238 -2.39 7.01 16.07
CA SER A 238 -1.61 7.27 14.87
C SER A 238 -0.11 7.23 15.20
N THR A 239 0.66 6.61 14.32
CA THR A 239 2.14 6.53 14.41
C THR A 239 2.82 7.58 13.53
N ARG A 240 2.02 8.40 12.83
CA ARG A 240 2.43 9.53 11.98
C ARG A 240 1.29 10.52 11.82
N CYS A 241 1.62 11.70 11.29
CA CYS A 241 0.64 12.64 10.79
C CYS A 241 -0.03 12.02 9.55
N GLU A 242 -1.31 11.70 9.64
CA GLU A 242 -2.05 11.03 8.57
C GLU A 242 -2.53 12.03 7.54
N VAL A 243 -2.39 11.70 6.26
CA VAL A 243 -2.96 12.49 5.16
C VAL A 243 -4.36 12.02 4.89
N ARG A 244 -5.32 12.94 4.80
CA ARG A 244 -6.71 12.60 4.47
C ARG A 244 -7.27 13.55 3.41
N PRO A 245 -7.99 13.02 2.40
CA PRO A 245 -8.70 13.85 1.44
C PRO A 245 -9.66 14.81 2.17
N GLY A 246 -9.70 16.07 1.74
CA GLY A 246 -10.64 17.08 2.25
C GLY A 246 -10.30 17.72 3.61
N VAL A 247 -9.63 17.01 4.52
CA VAL A 247 -9.30 17.51 5.88
C VAL A 247 -7.81 17.68 6.14
N LEU A 248 -7.00 17.66 5.07
CA LEU A 248 -5.54 17.84 5.02
C LEU A 248 -4.78 16.79 5.85
N PHE A 249 -4.65 17.02 7.16
CA PHE A 249 -3.83 16.21 8.06
C PHE A 249 -4.48 15.99 9.41
N LEU A 250 -4.32 14.80 9.98
CA LEU A 250 -4.83 14.51 11.32
C LEU A 250 -4.01 13.47 12.08
N THR A 251 -4.21 13.43 13.40
CA THR A 251 -3.86 12.29 14.25
C THR A 251 -5.11 11.76 14.94
N ARG A 252 -5.13 10.46 15.19
CA ARG A 252 -6.24 9.74 15.81
C ARG A 252 -5.76 9.06 17.08
N GLN A 253 -6.62 9.08 18.08
CA GLN A 253 -6.53 8.23 19.25
C GLN A 253 -7.89 7.56 19.44
N LEU A 254 -7.94 6.24 19.28
CA LEU A 254 -9.12 5.44 19.58
C LEU A 254 -8.86 4.60 20.84
N THR A 255 -9.84 4.52 21.72
CA THR A 255 -9.80 3.67 22.90
C THR A 255 -10.99 2.72 22.84
N PHE A 256 -10.75 1.43 22.98
CA PHE A 256 -11.78 0.41 23.03
C PHE A 256 -11.81 -0.23 24.42
N HIS A 257 -12.99 -0.20 25.03
CA HIS A 257 -13.27 -0.82 26.32
C HIS A 257 -14.07 -2.11 26.06
N GLU A 258 -13.44 -3.25 26.31
CA GLU A 258 -14.02 -4.56 26.00
C GLU A 258 -15.19 -4.89 26.93
N ASP A 259 -15.01 -4.70 28.25
CA ASP A 259 -16.01 -5.04 29.27
C ASP A 259 -17.34 -4.29 29.07
N SER A 260 -17.26 -3.02 28.68
CA SER A 260 -18.43 -2.16 28.45
C SER A 260 -18.87 -2.10 27.00
N GLN A 261 -18.14 -2.72 26.07
CA GLN A 261 -18.37 -2.64 24.62
C GLN A 261 -18.50 -1.19 24.12
N THR A 262 -17.71 -0.28 24.68
CA THR A 262 -17.70 1.13 24.33
C THR A 262 -16.40 1.53 23.65
N TRP A 263 -16.47 2.57 22.84
CA TRP A 263 -15.32 3.16 22.21
C TRP A 263 -15.32 4.67 22.38
N THR A 264 -14.13 5.26 22.40
CA THR A 264 -13.92 6.70 22.31
C THR A 264 -12.90 6.98 21.22
N GLY A 265 -13.05 8.10 20.53
CA GLY A 265 -12.19 8.54 19.45
C GLY A 265 -11.92 10.02 19.55
N GLN A 266 -10.64 10.40 19.52
CA GLN A 266 -10.16 11.77 19.42
C GLN A 266 -9.44 11.94 18.07
N TYR A 267 -9.80 12.99 17.34
CA TYR A 267 -9.27 13.32 16.02
C TYR A 267 -8.77 14.75 16.03
N ASP A 268 -7.46 14.93 16.13
CA ASP A 268 -6.83 16.25 16.11
C ASP A 268 -6.40 16.57 14.67
N HIS A 269 -6.85 17.70 14.14
CA HIS A 269 -6.61 18.11 12.76
C HIS A 269 -5.55 19.21 12.67
N PHE A 270 -4.82 19.23 11.56
CA PHE A 270 -3.65 20.09 11.37
C PHE A 270 -3.60 20.65 9.95
N SER A 271 -2.97 21.81 9.81
CA SER A 271 -2.80 22.49 8.51
C SER A 271 -1.51 22.10 7.76
N ASP A 272 -0.62 21.38 8.44
CA ASP A 272 0.72 21.04 7.96
C ASP A 272 1.00 19.52 8.01
N PRO A 273 1.86 19.01 7.12
CA PRO A 273 2.12 17.57 6.95
C PRO A 273 2.94 16.92 8.06
N VAL A 274 3.32 17.67 9.09
CA VAL A 274 4.06 17.19 10.27
C VAL A 274 3.28 17.40 11.57
N CYS A 275 2.01 17.78 11.48
CA CYS A 275 1.07 17.95 12.60
C CYS A 275 1.60 18.89 13.69
N ARG A 276 2.10 20.07 13.30
CA ARG A 276 2.60 21.10 14.23
C ARG A 276 1.61 22.24 14.49
N HIS A 277 0.79 22.56 13.51
CA HIS A 277 -0.15 23.69 13.52
C HIS A 277 -1.58 23.14 13.58
N PRO A 278 -2.12 22.95 14.81
CA PRO A 278 -3.47 22.43 14.99
C PRO A 278 -4.50 23.40 14.41
N THR A 279 -5.60 22.86 13.90
CA THR A 279 -6.73 23.62 13.35
C THR A 279 -7.97 23.47 14.21
N PHE A 280 -8.47 22.25 14.35
CA PHE A 280 -9.62 21.89 15.18
C PHE A 280 -9.50 20.44 15.65
N ASN A 281 -10.33 20.05 16.61
CA ASN A 281 -10.44 18.66 17.04
C ASN A 281 -11.89 18.18 16.96
N ILE A 282 -12.05 16.86 16.82
CA ILE A 282 -13.33 16.18 16.87
C ILE A 282 -13.19 15.06 17.88
N SER A 283 -14.17 14.94 18.77
CA SER A 283 -14.29 13.78 19.65
C SER A 283 -15.60 13.07 19.37
N ALA A 284 -15.57 11.74 19.45
CA ALA A 284 -16.74 10.90 19.31
C ALA A 284 -16.65 9.74 20.29
N SER A 285 -17.80 9.24 20.72
CA SER A 285 -17.86 8.05 21.55
C SER A 285 -19.11 7.25 21.21
N GLY A 286 -19.11 5.99 21.60
CA GLY A 286 -20.32 5.20 21.52
C GLY A 286 -20.09 3.75 21.85
N ARG A 287 -20.88 2.87 21.23
CA ARG A 287 -20.81 1.42 21.45
C ARG A 287 -20.32 0.70 20.20
N TYR A 288 -19.78 -0.49 20.40
CA TYR A 288 -19.43 -1.38 19.30
C TYR A 288 -19.85 -2.80 19.60
N THR A 289 -20.21 -3.55 18.55
CA THR A 289 -20.50 -4.98 18.65
C THR A 289 -19.64 -5.75 17.67
N ARG A 290 -19.19 -6.93 18.11
CA ARG A 290 -18.43 -7.86 17.28
C ARG A 290 -19.40 -8.78 16.53
N GLY A 291 -19.27 -8.83 15.22
CA GLY A 291 -20.06 -9.69 14.34
C GLY A 291 -19.36 -11.00 14.00
N ALA A 292 -19.79 -11.59 12.88
CA ALA A 292 -19.23 -12.81 12.31
C ALA A 292 -17.87 -12.55 11.62
N PRO A 293 -17.08 -13.60 11.36
CA PRO A 293 -15.95 -13.52 10.43
C PRO A 293 -16.39 -12.96 9.06
N SER A 294 -15.54 -12.16 8.45
CA SER A 294 -15.84 -11.53 7.16
C SER A 294 -15.87 -12.59 6.04
N ALA A 295 -16.92 -12.57 5.23
CA ALA A 295 -17.00 -13.41 4.03
C ALA A 295 -16.10 -12.90 2.89
N ALA A 296 -15.71 -11.62 2.93
CA ALA A 296 -14.94 -10.96 1.87
C ALA A 296 -13.42 -10.97 2.13
N ILE A 297 -13.00 -10.91 3.39
CA ILE A 297 -11.58 -10.83 3.79
C ILE A 297 -11.26 -11.95 4.78
N ARG A 298 -10.43 -12.91 4.36
CA ARG A 298 -9.93 -13.99 5.22
C ARG A 298 -9.20 -13.40 6.43
N GLY A 299 -9.52 -13.89 7.63
CA GLY A 299 -8.95 -13.43 8.90
C GLY A 299 -9.56 -12.12 9.45
N ALA A 300 -10.45 -11.46 8.72
CA ALA A 300 -11.15 -10.27 9.21
C ALA A 300 -12.45 -10.63 9.95
N VAL A 301 -12.93 -9.68 10.76
CA VAL A 301 -14.18 -9.80 11.52
C VAL A 301 -14.98 -8.52 11.32
N GLU A 302 -16.29 -8.67 11.13
CA GLU A 302 -17.20 -7.52 10.99
C GLU A 302 -17.44 -6.87 12.36
N PHE A 303 -17.36 -5.54 12.43
CA PHE A 303 -17.70 -4.76 13.63
C PHE A 303 -18.73 -3.70 13.28
N THR A 304 -19.74 -3.55 14.14
CA THR A 304 -20.71 -2.46 14.03
C THR A 304 -20.42 -1.42 15.10
N PHE A 305 -20.30 -0.16 14.69
CA PHE A 305 -20.09 0.97 15.60
C PHE A 305 -21.34 1.85 15.60
N THR A 306 -21.78 2.25 16.79
CA THR A 306 -22.79 3.29 16.98
C THR A 306 -22.15 4.50 17.66
N VAL A 307 -22.57 5.70 17.26
CA VAL A 307 -22.19 6.97 17.89
C VAL A 307 -23.30 7.36 18.87
N LEU A 308 -22.92 7.84 20.04
CA LEU A 308 -23.83 8.40 21.06
C LEU A 308 -23.79 9.93 21.05
#